data_AF-A0A7Z9FXC2-F1
#
_entry.id   AF-A0A7Z9FXC2-F1
#
_cell.length_a   1.000
_cell.length_b   1.000
_cell.length_c   1.000
_cell.angle_alpha   90.00
_cell.angle_beta   90.00
_cell.angle_gamma   90.00
#
_symmetry.space_group_name_H-M   'P 1'
#
loop_
_entity.id
_entity.type
_entity.pdbx_description
1 polymer ?
#
loop_
_entity_poly.entity_id
_entity_poly.type
_entity_poly.pdbx_seq_one_letter_code
_entity_poly.pdbx_strand_id
1 'polypeptide(L)'
;DLPEQRVQTLGTWFIPNPDLFPFIERELQLSYFGGLEAIKNVLESILPLYTMSEQQGCRGKVQPNDGGELAIFLLDAYPGGLGYTETSYNQFGKMMLHASEIISGCGCRDGCPSCVHPMYMFASSDEKPDKQTAMEILKLILQGV
;
A
#
# COMPACT_ATOMS: atom_id res chain seq x y z
N ASP A 1 0.28 -30.85 12.53
CA ASP A 1 0.53 -30.17 11.24
C ASP A 1 -0.74 -30.07 10.44
N LEU A 2 -1.11 -28.85 10.05
CA LEU A 2 -2.19 -28.60 9.08
C LEU A 2 -1.55 -28.47 7.69
N PRO A 3 -2.22 -28.95 6.63
CA PRO A 3 -1.70 -28.84 5.26
C PRO A 3 -1.67 -27.38 4.79
N GLU A 4 -0.72 -27.06 3.91
CA GLU A 4 -0.67 -25.77 3.21
C GLU A 4 -1.98 -25.55 2.45
N GLN A 5 -2.63 -24.40 2.69
CA GLN A 5 -3.82 -24.00 1.96
C GLN A 5 -3.43 -22.99 0.87
N ARG A 6 -3.83 -23.28 -0.36
CA ARG A 6 -3.62 -22.40 -1.52
C ARG A 6 -4.96 -21.88 -2.00
N VAL A 7 -5.02 -20.57 -2.22
CA VAL A 7 -6.19 -19.89 -2.76
C VAL A 7 -5.82 -19.27 -4.09
N GLN A 8 -6.60 -19.58 -5.13
CA GLN A 8 -6.54 -18.86 -6.41
C GLN A 8 -7.48 -17.66 -6.31
N THR A 9 -6.95 -16.46 -6.50
CA THR A 9 -7.68 -15.19 -6.40
C THR A 9 -7.13 -14.19 -7.42
N LEU A 10 -7.78 -13.04 -7.53
CA LEU A 10 -7.33 -11.93 -8.35
C LEU A 10 -6.49 -10.94 -7.54
N GLY A 11 -5.57 -10.30 -8.24
CA GLY A 11 -4.61 -9.35 -7.66
C GLY A 11 -4.31 -8.23 -8.63
N THR A 12 -4.08 -7.04 -8.08
CA THR A 12 -3.46 -5.93 -8.81
C THR A 12 -2.22 -5.48 -8.03
N TRP A 13 -1.23 -4.94 -8.72
CA TRP A 13 -0.04 -4.42 -8.05
C TRP A 13 0.45 -3.14 -8.71
N PHE A 14 1.18 -2.37 -7.93
CA PHE A 14 1.80 -1.13 -8.36
C PHE A 14 3.28 -1.14 -7.98
N ILE A 15 4.12 -0.85 -8.97
CA ILE A 15 5.57 -0.70 -8.82
C ILE A 15 5.85 0.80 -8.95
N PRO A 16 6.29 1.48 -7.88
CA PRO A 16 6.76 2.85 -7.98
C PRO A 16 8.00 2.94 -8.88
N ASN A 17 8.30 4.13 -9.43
CA ASN A 17 9.47 4.32 -10.29
C ASN A 17 10.74 3.73 -9.64
N PRO A 18 11.51 2.87 -10.33
CA PRO A 18 12.72 2.23 -9.81
C PRO A 18 13.76 3.21 -9.22
N ASP A 19 13.81 4.45 -9.72
CA ASP A 19 14.74 5.48 -9.24
C ASP A 19 14.37 6.01 -7.84
N LEU A 20 13.16 5.76 -7.35
CA LEU A 20 12.71 6.18 -6.02
C LEU A 20 13.44 5.43 -4.91
N PHE A 21 13.69 4.13 -5.07
CA PHE A 21 14.36 3.34 -4.04
C PHE A 21 15.75 3.91 -3.68
N PRO A 22 16.70 4.07 -4.62
CA PRO A 22 18.01 4.61 -4.28
C PRO A 22 17.94 6.05 -3.78
N PHE A 23 17.01 6.87 -4.28
CA PHE A 23 16.83 8.24 -3.79
C PHE A 23 16.36 8.27 -2.33
N ILE A 24 15.31 7.51 -2.01
CA ILE A 24 14.71 7.47 -0.66
C ILE A 24 15.71 6.91 0.36
N GLU A 25 16.35 5.78 0.07
CA GLU A 25 17.25 5.15 1.05
C GLU A 25 18.61 5.82 1.15
N ARG A 26 19.21 6.26 0.04
CA ARG A 26 20.58 6.79 0.05
C ARG A 26 20.65 8.28 0.24
N GLU A 27 19.78 9.04 -0.41
CA GLU A 27 19.82 10.51 -0.32
C GLU A 27 19.02 11.02 0.88
N LEU A 28 17.81 10.51 1.09
CA LEU A 28 16.94 10.95 2.19
C LEU A 28 17.16 10.18 3.49
N GLN A 29 17.86 9.04 3.46
CA GLN A 29 18.10 8.17 4.63
C GLN A 29 16.77 7.75 5.30
N LEU A 30 15.75 7.47 4.49
CA LEU A 30 14.42 7.05 4.90
C LEU A 30 14.15 5.60 4.48
N SER A 31 13.25 4.91 5.18
CA SER A 31 12.86 3.54 4.84
C SER A 31 11.87 3.53 3.67
N TYR A 32 12.32 3.06 2.50
CA TYR A 32 11.45 2.92 1.33
C TYR A 32 10.33 1.90 1.59
N PHE A 33 10.67 0.76 2.19
CA PHE A 33 9.69 -0.26 2.57
C PHE A 33 8.63 0.29 3.55
N GLY A 34 9.04 1.03 4.58
CA GLY A 34 8.13 1.65 5.53
C GLY A 34 7.17 2.66 4.88
N GLY A 35 7.63 3.41 3.89
CA GLY A 35 6.76 4.29 3.10
C GLY A 35 5.74 3.52 2.27
N LEU A 36 6.14 2.43 1.61
CA LEU A 36 5.20 1.58 0.86
C LEU A 36 4.18 0.91 1.77
N GLU A 37 4.58 0.44 2.95
CA GLU A 37 3.66 -0.15 3.94
C GLU A 37 2.62 0.87 4.42
N ALA A 38 3.04 2.11 4.67
CA ALA A 38 2.12 3.19 5.01
C ALA A 38 1.12 3.44 3.87
N ILE A 39 1.57 3.57 2.62
CA ILE A 39 0.69 3.77 1.45
C ILE A 39 -0.27 2.58 1.30
N LYS A 40 0.23 1.35 1.35
CA LYS A 40 -0.56 0.11 1.28
C LYS A 40 -1.66 0.08 2.34
N ASN A 41 -1.34 0.44 3.57
CA ASN A 41 -2.33 0.48 4.66
C ASN A 41 -3.46 1.48 4.38
N VAL A 42 -3.14 2.65 3.83
CA VAL A 42 -4.17 3.63 3.45
C VAL A 42 -4.99 3.15 2.26
N LEU A 43 -4.38 2.58 1.23
CA LEU A 43 -5.10 2.05 0.08
C LEU A 43 -6.10 0.96 0.50
N GLU A 44 -5.69 0.04 1.37
CA GLU A 44 -6.57 -0.99 1.94
C GLU A 44 -7.70 -0.37 2.78
N SER A 45 -7.43 0.68 3.56
CA SER A 45 -8.44 1.31 4.42
C SER A 45 -9.48 2.12 3.64
N ILE A 46 -9.10 2.75 2.53
CA ILE A 46 -10.02 3.56 1.72
C ILE A 46 -10.74 2.77 0.63
N LEU A 47 -10.24 1.60 0.23
CA LEU A 47 -10.85 0.80 -0.84
C LEU A 47 -12.37 0.56 -0.68
N PRO A 48 -12.89 0.27 0.52
CA PRO A 48 -14.34 0.13 0.75
C PRO A 48 -15.17 1.34 0.31
N LEU A 49 -14.59 2.54 0.29
CA LEU A 49 -15.25 3.77 -0.18
C LEU A 49 -15.49 3.76 -1.70
N TYR A 50 -14.70 2.97 -2.44
CA TYR A 50 -14.78 2.85 -3.90
C TYR A 50 -15.60 1.63 -4.32
N THR A 51 -15.54 0.55 -3.55
CA THR A 51 -16.25 -0.71 -3.82
C THR A 51 -17.63 -0.77 -3.17
N MET A 52 -17.98 0.17 -2.28
CA MET A 52 -19.23 0.18 -1.50
C MET A 52 -19.45 -1.12 -0.72
N SER A 53 -18.35 -1.67 -0.19
CA SER A 53 -18.28 -3.02 0.37
C SER A 53 -17.76 -3.01 1.81
N GLU A 54 -17.59 -4.19 2.41
CA GLU A 54 -16.93 -4.33 3.69
C GLU A 54 -15.39 -4.17 3.60
N GLN A 55 -14.76 -3.87 4.73
CA GLN A 55 -13.32 -3.60 4.83
C GLN A 55 -12.44 -4.84 4.58
N GLN A 56 -13.00 -6.05 4.74
CA GLN A 56 -12.22 -7.29 4.72
C GLN A 56 -12.08 -7.92 3.34
N GLY A 57 -12.61 -7.27 2.29
CA GLY A 57 -12.67 -7.86 0.95
C GLY A 57 -11.37 -7.87 0.16
N CYS A 58 -10.37 -7.09 0.58
CA CYS A 58 -9.07 -7.01 -0.06
C CYS A 58 -7.96 -6.96 1.00
N ARG A 59 -6.79 -7.50 0.66
CA ARG A 59 -5.59 -7.50 1.49
C ARG A 59 -4.41 -6.91 0.75
N GLY A 60 -3.73 -5.95 1.38
CA GLY A 60 -2.51 -5.38 0.86
C GLY A 60 -1.25 -6.13 1.33
N LYS A 61 -0.21 -6.16 0.50
CA LYS A 61 1.15 -6.60 0.88
C LYS A 61 2.22 -5.77 0.17
N VAL A 62 3.32 -5.49 0.85
CA VAL A 62 4.56 -5.00 0.21
C VAL A 62 5.54 -6.16 0.09
N GLN A 63 5.96 -6.48 -1.14
CA GLN A 63 6.96 -7.51 -1.40
C GLN A 63 7.62 -7.28 -2.78
N PRO A 64 8.77 -7.92 -3.07
CA PRO A 64 9.33 -7.92 -4.40
C PRO A 64 8.38 -8.59 -5.42
N ASN A 65 8.30 -8.02 -6.62
CA ASN A 65 7.75 -8.70 -7.79
C ASN A 65 8.75 -9.73 -8.35
N ASP A 66 8.38 -10.41 -9.44
CA ASP A 66 9.26 -11.38 -10.12
C ASP A 66 10.55 -10.73 -10.68
N GLY A 67 10.55 -9.41 -10.90
CA GLY A 67 11.71 -8.61 -11.30
C GLY A 67 12.62 -8.19 -10.14
N GLY A 68 12.24 -8.45 -8.89
CA GLY A 68 12.96 -8.06 -7.68
C GLY A 68 12.65 -6.65 -7.16
N GLU A 69 11.75 -5.90 -7.81
CA GLU A 69 11.35 -4.56 -7.41
C GLU A 69 10.25 -4.63 -6.35
N LEU A 70 10.37 -3.86 -5.26
CA LEU A 70 9.32 -3.76 -4.26
C LEU A 70 8.04 -3.15 -4.86
N ALA A 71 6.94 -3.84 -4.66
CA ALA A 71 5.63 -3.45 -5.15
C ALA A 71 4.57 -3.54 -4.05
N ILE A 72 3.53 -2.72 -4.19
CA ILE A 72 2.32 -2.81 -3.38
C ILE A 72 1.35 -3.73 -4.13
N PHE A 73 1.05 -4.89 -3.55
CA PHE A 73 0.04 -5.83 -4.04
C PHE A 73 -1.26 -5.61 -3.28
N LEU A 74 -2.38 -5.62 -4.00
CA LEU A 74 -3.73 -5.71 -3.47
C LEU A 74 -4.33 -7.02 -4.00
N LEU A 75 -4.84 -7.86 -3.10
CA LEU A 75 -5.35 -9.19 -3.41
C LEU A 75 -6.77 -9.33 -2.88
N ASP A 76 -7.69 -9.84 -3.71
CA ASP A 76 -9.04 -10.17 -3.25
C ASP A 76 -8.95 -11.27 -2.18
N ALA A 77 -9.66 -11.08 -1.06
CA ALA A 77 -9.62 -11.99 0.07
C ALA A 77 -10.37 -13.31 -0.16
N TYR A 78 -11.11 -13.44 -1.27
CA TYR A 78 -11.99 -14.56 -1.57
C TYR A 78 -11.54 -15.34 -2.81
N PRO A 79 -11.67 -16.68 -2.82
CA PRO A 79 -11.35 -17.50 -3.98
C PRO A 79 -12.09 -17.03 -5.25
N GLY A 80 -11.38 -16.96 -6.37
CA GLY A 80 -11.90 -16.50 -7.65
C GLY A 80 -12.00 -14.97 -7.81
N GLY A 81 -11.80 -14.21 -6.73
CA GLY A 81 -11.97 -12.76 -6.72
C GLY A 81 -13.44 -12.32 -6.69
N LEU A 82 -13.66 -11.12 -6.17
CA LEU A 82 -14.96 -10.46 -6.08
C LEU A 82 -14.95 -9.06 -6.71
N GLY A 83 -13.82 -8.64 -7.30
CA GLY A 83 -13.72 -7.39 -8.06
C GLY A 83 -13.20 -6.20 -7.25
N TYR A 84 -12.67 -6.39 -6.03
CA TYR A 84 -12.05 -5.30 -5.27
C TYR A 84 -10.76 -4.84 -5.94
N THR A 85 -9.96 -5.80 -6.39
CA THR A 85 -8.72 -5.56 -7.13
C THR A 85 -8.96 -4.92 -8.50
N GLU A 86 -10.02 -5.33 -9.21
CA GLU A 86 -10.44 -4.69 -10.46
C GLU A 86 -10.85 -3.24 -10.24
N THR A 87 -11.66 -2.97 -9.20
CA THR A 87 -12.03 -1.60 -8.82
C THR A 87 -10.81 -0.77 -8.45
N SER A 88 -9.88 -1.35 -7.68
CA SER A 88 -8.62 -0.72 -7.29
C SER A 88 -7.80 -0.33 -8.52
N TYR A 89 -7.68 -1.22 -9.50
CA TYR A 89 -6.99 -0.95 -10.76
C TYR A 89 -7.64 0.22 -11.51
N ASN A 90 -8.96 0.19 -11.68
CA ASN A 90 -9.71 1.19 -12.43
C ASN A 90 -9.75 2.58 -11.75
N GLN A 91 -9.67 2.64 -10.42
CA GLN A 91 -9.71 3.88 -9.64
C GLN A 91 -8.36 4.25 -9.02
N PHE A 92 -7.27 3.58 -9.41
CA PHE A 92 -5.98 3.66 -8.72
C PHE A 92 -5.47 5.10 -8.55
N GLY A 93 -5.54 5.92 -9.61
CA GLY A 93 -5.11 7.32 -9.55
C GLY A 93 -5.88 8.15 -8.51
N LYS A 94 -7.20 7.95 -8.39
CA LYS A 94 -8.02 8.63 -7.38
C LYS A 94 -7.69 8.14 -5.97
N MET A 95 -7.47 6.83 -5.82
CA MET A 95 -7.06 6.25 -4.55
C MET A 95 -5.71 6.78 -4.08
N MET A 96 -4.74 6.94 -4.99
CA MET A 96 -3.42 7.50 -4.67
C MET A 96 -3.49 8.97 -4.25
N LEU A 97 -4.33 9.78 -4.93
CA LEU A 97 -4.58 11.16 -4.53
C LEU A 97 -5.23 11.23 -3.13
N HIS A 98 -6.28 10.44 -2.90
CA HIS A 98 -6.95 10.39 -1.60
C HIS A 98 -6.01 9.89 -0.49
N ALA A 99 -5.14 8.92 -0.78
CA ALA A 99 -4.12 8.47 0.16
C ALA A 99 -3.13 9.61 0.52
N SER A 100 -2.71 10.40 -0.47
CA SER A 100 -1.88 11.60 -0.25
C SER A 100 -2.58 12.63 0.64
N GLU A 101 -3.86 12.89 0.41
CA GLU A 101 -4.67 13.80 1.23
C GLU A 101 -4.78 13.33 2.69
N ILE A 102 -5.04 12.04 2.92
CA ILE A 102 -5.14 11.46 4.27
C ILE A 102 -3.81 11.57 5.03
N ILE A 103 -2.71 11.19 4.37
CA ILE A 103 -1.40 11.16 5.00
C ILE A 103 -0.92 12.59 5.29
N SER A 104 -1.00 13.49 4.32
CA SER A 104 -0.56 14.89 4.47
C SER A 104 -1.47 15.73 5.36
N GLY A 105 -2.77 15.42 5.43
CA GLY A 105 -3.73 16.15 6.26
C GLY A 105 -3.62 15.86 7.76
N CYS A 106 -2.90 14.81 8.15
CA CYS A 106 -2.70 14.49 9.56
C CYS A 106 -1.57 15.31 10.18
N GLY A 107 -1.75 15.81 11.41
CA GLY A 107 -0.73 16.59 12.14
C GLY A 107 0.35 15.78 12.87
N CYS A 108 0.33 14.44 12.78
CA CYS A 108 1.35 13.61 13.45
C CYS A 108 2.71 13.67 12.75
N ARG A 109 3.80 13.37 13.46
CA ARG A 109 5.16 13.39 12.91
C ARG A 109 5.50 12.08 12.20
N ASP A 110 5.42 10.97 12.93
CA ASP A 110 6.01 9.70 12.48
C ASP A 110 4.98 8.74 11.85
N GLY A 111 3.70 9.09 11.92
CA GLY A 111 2.58 8.23 11.55
C GLY A 111 1.75 7.79 12.76
N CYS A 112 0.44 7.71 12.58
CA CYS A 112 -0.48 7.28 13.64
C CYS A 112 -1.62 6.42 13.06
N PRO A 113 -2.45 5.78 13.92
CA PRO A 113 -3.60 5.00 13.50
C PRO A 113 -4.58 5.70 12.57
N SER A 114 -4.64 7.02 12.60
CA SER A 114 -5.56 7.80 11.77
C SER A 114 -5.04 8.09 10.36
N CYS A 115 -3.73 7.97 10.09
CA CYS A 115 -3.17 8.36 8.79
C CYS A 115 -2.45 7.22 8.07
N VAL A 116 -1.60 6.44 8.75
CA VAL A 116 -0.88 5.32 8.12
C VAL A 116 -1.52 3.96 8.45
N HIS A 117 -2.64 3.98 9.18
CA HIS A 117 -3.44 2.81 9.56
C HIS A 117 -2.57 1.58 9.91
N PRO A 118 -1.60 1.71 10.84
CA PRO A 118 -0.69 0.64 11.17
C PRO A 118 -1.50 -0.55 11.71
N MET A 119 -1.60 -1.59 10.89
CA MET A 119 -2.20 -2.85 11.27
C MET A 119 -1.17 -3.67 12.04
N TYR A 120 -0.91 -3.29 13.29
CA TYR A 120 0.08 -3.96 14.16
C TYR A 120 -0.20 -5.46 14.34
N MET A 121 -1.42 -5.94 14.05
CA MET A 121 -1.79 -7.35 14.11
C MET A 121 -1.34 -8.19 12.90
N PHE A 122 -0.92 -7.58 11.79
CA PHE A 122 -0.59 -8.30 10.54
C PHE A 122 0.76 -7.93 9.93
N ALA A 123 1.62 -7.18 10.64
CA ALA A 123 2.94 -6.84 10.16
C ALA A 123 3.79 -8.11 10.04
N SER A 124 4.05 -8.55 8.80
CA SER A 124 4.98 -9.65 8.50
C SER A 124 6.46 -9.22 8.57
N SER A 125 6.71 -7.95 8.82
CA SER A 125 8.04 -7.32 8.93
C SER A 125 8.17 -6.56 10.26
N ASP A 126 9.37 -6.57 10.84
CA ASP A 126 9.69 -5.73 12.01
C ASP A 126 9.68 -4.23 11.69
N GLU A 127 9.73 -3.89 10.40
CA GLU A 127 9.75 -2.53 9.91
C GLU A 127 8.35 -1.91 9.91
N LYS A 128 8.23 -0.73 10.53
CA LYS A 128 6.96 -0.04 10.75
C LYS A 128 6.61 0.86 9.56
N PRO A 129 5.32 1.08 9.29
CA PRO A 129 4.89 2.08 8.30
C PRO A 129 5.40 3.47 8.71
N ASP A 130 6.02 4.18 7.76
CA ASP A 130 6.62 5.50 7.96
C ASP A 130 5.87 6.56 7.16
N LYS A 131 5.35 7.56 7.88
CA LYS A 131 4.58 8.65 7.27
C LYS A 131 5.44 9.54 6.37
N GLN A 132 6.64 9.89 6.82
CA GLN A 132 7.49 10.86 6.13
C GLN A 132 7.94 10.31 4.78
N THR A 133 8.38 9.05 4.75
CA THR A 133 8.71 8.35 3.50
C THR A 133 7.50 8.26 2.58
N ALA A 134 6.32 7.91 3.11
CA ALA A 134 5.10 7.81 2.30
C ALA A 134 4.75 9.14 1.61
N MET A 135 4.91 10.27 2.32
CA MET A 135 4.69 11.60 1.76
C MET A 135 5.67 11.91 0.61
N GLU A 136 6.96 11.60 0.78
CA GLU A 136 7.95 11.83 -0.29
C GLU A 136 7.67 10.93 -1.51
N ILE A 137 7.38 9.65 -1.30
CA ILE A 137 7.01 8.73 -2.37
C ILE A 137 5.78 9.24 -3.13
N LEU A 138 4.69 9.58 -2.42
CA LEU A 138 3.45 10.06 -3.03
C LEU A 138 3.66 11.37 -3.78
N LYS A 139 4.43 12.30 -3.22
CA LYS A 139 4.77 13.56 -3.88
C LYS A 139 5.51 13.30 -5.19
N LEU A 140 6.51 12.43 -5.19
CA LEU A 140 7.30 12.13 -6.40
C LEU A 140 6.48 11.41 -7.47
N ILE A 141 5.59 10.50 -7.07
CA ILE A 141 4.67 9.82 -8.00
C ILE A 141 3.68 10.82 -8.62
N LEU A 142 3.08 11.70 -7.80
CA LEU A 142 2.02 12.61 -8.25
C LEU A 142 2.55 13.85 -9.00
N GLN A 143 3.80 14.26 -8.77
CA GLN A 143 4.44 15.35 -9.51
C GLN A 143 4.94 14.92 -10.90
N GLY A 144 5.02 13.61 -11.17
CA GLY A 144 5.41 13.04 -12.46
C GLY A 144 4.24 12.80 -13.42
N VAL A 145 3.04 13.29 -13.11
CA VAL A 145 1.81 13.21 -13.93
C VAL A 145 1.66 14.44 -14.82
#